data_AF-A0A848UK42-F1
#
_entry.id   AF-A0A848UK42-F1
#
_cell.length_a   1.000
_cell.length_b   1.000
_cell.length_c   1.000
_cell.angle_alpha   90.00
_cell.angle_beta   90.00
_cell.angle_gamma   90.00
#
_symmetry.space_group_name_H-M   'P 1'
#
loop_
_entity.id
_entity.type
_entity.pdbx_description
1 polymer ?
#
loop_
_entity_poly.entity_id
_entity_poly.type
_entity_poly.pdbx_seq_one_letter_code
_entity_poly.pdbx_strand_id
1 'polypeptide(L)'
;MRWPLVGRDAALDHAAAQLEAGTGIAILGPAGVGKSRLLHELCDGAERSGAAVVSVVASGTTSTIPFAPFVELLPGGPTPDRLAMLGAARMTLDARRRSGGL
;
A
#
# COMPACT_ATOMS: atom_id res chain seq x y z
N MET A 1 12.28 17.02 12.17
CA MET A 1 12.92 15.84 12.79
C MET A 1 11.86 14.78 13.01
N ARG A 2 12.08 13.55 12.54
CA ARG A 2 11.17 12.42 12.71
C ARG A 2 11.65 11.61 13.91
N TRP A 3 10.77 11.31 14.86
CA TRP A 3 11.13 10.47 16.01
C TRP A 3 11.52 9.07 15.52
N PRO A 4 12.58 8.45 16.08
CA PRO A 4 12.97 7.09 15.71
C PRO A 4 11.87 6.09 16.03
N LEU A 5 11.69 5.08 15.17
CA LEU A 5 10.86 3.94 15.51
C LEU A 5 11.62 3.07 16.51
N VAL A 6 11.02 2.79 17.67
CA VAL A 6 11.67 2.03 18.74
C VAL A 6 10.88 0.76 19.03
N GLY A 7 11.59 -0.37 19.17
CA GLY A 7 11.00 -1.66 19.60
C GLY A 7 10.12 -2.34 18.56
N ARG A 8 10.27 -2.00 17.27
CA ARG A 8 9.45 -2.53 16.17
C ARG A 8 10.26 -3.17 15.06
N ASP A 9 11.57 -3.32 15.23
CA ASP A 9 12.48 -3.85 14.22
C ASP A 9 12.05 -5.27 13.79
N ALA A 10 11.81 -6.17 14.75
CA ALA A 10 11.34 -7.53 14.44
C ALA A 10 10.00 -7.57 13.68
N ALA A 11 9.09 -6.62 13.94
CA ALA A 11 7.82 -6.54 13.23
C ALA A 11 8.01 -6.00 11.80
N LEU A 12 8.92 -5.03 11.62
CA LEU A 12 9.31 -4.53 10.31
C LEU A 12 9.98 -5.62 9.49
N ASP A 13 10.97 -6.30 10.05
CA ASP A 13 11.74 -7.34 9.36
C ASP A 13 10.82 -8.49 8.91
N HIS A 14 9.91 -8.91 9.79
CA HIS A 14 8.93 -9.94 9.45
C HIS A 14 8.00 -9.48 8.31
N ALA A 15 7.47 -8.26 8.40
CA ALA A 15 6.57 -7.73 7.38
C ALA A 15 7.28 -7.54 6.02
N ALA A 16 8.52 -7.05 6.02
CA ALA A 16 9.34 -6.91 4.82
C ALA A 16 9.59 -8.27 4.16
N ALA A 17 9.97 -9.29 4.93
CA ALA A 17 10.20 -10.64 4.40
C ALA A 17 8.93 -11.25 3.76
N GLN A 18 7.74 -11.00 4.32
CA GLN A 18 6.49 -11.46 3.72
C GLN A 18 6.17 -10.74 2.40
N LEU A 19 6.44 -9.42 2.33
CA LEU A 19 6.26 -8.64 1.12
C LEU A 19 7.22 -9.09 0.01
N GLU A 20 8.49 -9.37 0.35
CA GLU A 20 9.48 -9.92 -0.59
C GLU A 20 9.08 -11.30 -1.12
N ALA A 21 8.43 -12.12 -0.29
CA ALA A 21 7.85 -13.39 -0.71
C ALA A 21 6.58 -13.25 -1.59
N GLY A 22 6.18 -12.02 -1.96
CA GLY A 22 5.01 -11.75 -2.79
C GLY A 22 3.67 -11.89 -2.05
N THR A 23 3.70 -11.87 -0.71
CA THR A 23 2.51 -12.07 0.13
C THR A 23 1.97 -10.73 0.63
N GLY A 24 0.64 -10.58 0.66
CA GLY A 24 -0.02 -9.43 1.27
C GLY A 24 -0.03 -9.53 2.80
N ILE A 25 0.12 -8.39 3.48
CA ILE A 25 0.13 -8.32 4.95
C ILE A 25 -1.01 -7.44 5.47
N ALA A 26 -1.48 -7.73 6.69
CA ALA A 26 -2.44 -6.89 7.42
C ALA A 26 -1.87 -6.50 8.79
N ILE A 27 -1.80 -5.21 9.08
CA ILE A 27 -1.32 -4.69 10.36
C ILE A 27 -2.52 -4.38 11.26
N LEU A 28 -2.71 -5.21 12.29
CA LEU A 28 -3.84 -5.12 13.22
C LEU A 28 -3.38 -4.70 14.62
N GLY A 29 -4.27 -4.07 15.37
CA GLY A 29 -4.01 -3.70 16.77
C GLY A 29 -4.78 -2.46 17.23
N PRO A 30 -4.71 -2.14 18.54
CA PRO A 30 -5.47 -1.04 19.14
C PRO A 30 -5.22 0.32 18.48
N ALA A 31 -6.17 1.24 18.63
CA ALA A 31 -5.98 2.62 18.20
C ALA A 31 -4.75 3.24 18.88
N GLY A 32 -3.99 4.07 18.17
CA GLY A 32 -2.82 4.77 18.73
C GLY A 32 -1.53 3.95 18.87
N VAL A 33 -1.53 2.63 18.66
CA VAL A 33 -0.33 1.77 18.83
C VAL A 33 0.78 1.97 17.77
N GLY A 34 0.56 2.87 16.80
CA GLY A 34 1.54 3.17 15.75
C GLY A 34 1.43 2.33 14.47
N LYS A 35 0.29 1.71 14.17
CA LYS A 35 0.10 0.90 12.94
C LYS A 35 0.42 1.67 11.65
N SER A 36 -0.12 2.88 11.51
CA SER A 36 0.16 3.74 10.35
C SER A 36 1.63 4.12 10.28
N ARG A 37 2.30 4.28 11.43
CA ARG A 37 3.73 4.53 11.45
C ARG A 37 4.51 3.31 10.97
N LEU A 38 4.16 2.11 11.43
CA LEU A 38 4.77 0.86 10.94
C LEU A 38 4.59 0.69 9.43
N LEU A 39 3.39 0.98 8.91
CA LEU A 39 3.12 0.95 7.47
C LEU A 39 3.99 1.94 6.69
N HIS A 40 4.11 3.18 7.16
CA HIS A 40 4.98 4.16 6.50
C HIS A 40 6.46 3.73 6.50
N GLU A 41 6.96 3.13 7.57
CA GLU A 41 8.35 2.64 7.61
C GLU A 41 8.59 1.50 6.61
N LEU A 42 7.61 0.63 6.40
CA LEU A 42 7.65 -0.41 5.36
C LEU A 42 7.65 0.19 3.96
N CYS A 43 6.78 1.19 3.70
CA CYS A 43 6.76 1.92 2.44
C CYS A 43 8.10 2.63 2.19
N ASP A 44 8.60 3.40 3.16
CA ASP A 44 9.88 4.09 3.08
C ASP A 44 11.03 3.09 2.83
N GLY A 45 10.98 1.91 3.45
CA GLY A 45 11.94 0.83 3.23
C GLY A 45 11.89 0.25 1.81
N ALA A 46 10.68 -0.04 1.32
CA ALA A 46 10.47 -0.57 -0.02
C ALA A 46 10.88 0.42 -1.12
N GLU A 47 10.59 1.71 -0.94
CA GLU A 47 11.05 2.76 -1.86
C GLU A 47 12.58 2.83 -1.90
N ARG A 48 13.25 2.77 -0.74
CA ARG A 48 14.72 2.74 -0.66
C ARG A 48 15.33 1.50 -1.33
N SER A 49 14.62 0.39 -1.39
CA SER A 49 15.04 -0.81 -2.12
C SER A 49 14.66 -0.78 -3.61
N GLY A 50 14.16 0.34 -4.14
CA GLY A 50 13.81 0.52 -5.55
C GLY A 50 12.43 -0.02 -5.94
N ALA A 51 11.57 -0.36 -4.98
CA ALA A 51 10.20 -0.76 -5.28
C ALA A 51 9.32 0.47 -5.58
N ALA A 52 8.46 0.35 -6.57
CA ALA A 52 7.40 1.35 -6.79
C ALA A 52 6.32 1.18 -5.71
N VAL A 53 6.15 2.21 -4.87
CA VAL A 53 5.14 2.22 -3.82
C VAL A 53 3.97 3.13 -4.21
N VAL A 54 2.76 2.65 -3.95
CA VAL A 54 1.54 3.45 -4.05
C VAL A 54 0.82 3.37 -2.71
N SER A 55 0.64 4.52 -2.08
CA SER A 55 -0.12 4.65 -0.85
C SER A 55 -1.52 5.15 -1.13
N VAL A 56 -2.53 4.51 -0.54
CA VAL A 56 -3.93 4.92 -0.62
C VAL A 56 -4.50 5.05 0.78
N VAL A 57 -5.40 6.01 0.99
CA VAL A 57 -6.07 6.22 2.27
C VAL A 57 -7.53 5.81 2.15
N ALA A 58 -7.92 4.80 2.91
CA ALA A 58 -9.32 4.45 3.05
C ALA A 58 -9.98 5.34 4.09
N SER A 59 -11.13 5.91 3.74
CA SER A 59 -11.99 6.68 4.64
C SER A 59 -13.30 5.94 4.87
N GLY A 60 -13.83 5.99 6.10
CA GLY A 60 -15.16 5.48 6.39
C GLY A 60 -16.26 6.16 5.55
N THR A 61 -16.05 7.42 5.17
CA THR A 61 -16.99 8.20 4.35
C THR A 61 -17.19 7.66 2.94
N THR A 62 -16.22 6.90 2.41
CA THR A 62 -16.26 6.31 1.07
C THR A 62 -16.42 4.80 1.10
N SER A 63 -16.78 4.22 2.25
CA SER A 63 -16.91 2.76 2.43
C SER A 63 -17.94 2.09 1.53
N THR A 64 -18.96 2.84 1.07
CA THR A 64 -20.00 2.36 0.14
C THR A 64 -19.58 2.38 -1.33
N ILE A 65 -18.45 3.01 -1.65
CA ILE A 65 -17.94 3.16 -3.02
C ILE A 65 -16.84 2.12 -3.23
N PRO A 66 -17.08 1.05 -4.03
CA PRO A 66 -16.06 0.04 -4.29
C PRO A 66 -14.79 0.67 -4.86
N PHE A 67 -13.64 0.29 -4.31
CA PHE A 67 -12.33 0.76 -4.73
C PHE A 67 -12.12 2.28 -4.70
N ALA A 68 -12.94 3.06 -3.97
CA ALA A 68 -12.75 4.51 -3.85
C ALA A 68 -11.31 4.96 -3.53
N PRO A 69 -10.56 4.30 -2.61
CA PRO A 69 -9.17 4.68 -2.33
C PRO A 69 -8.22 4.52 -3.53
N PHE A 70 -8.61 3.71 -4.53
CA PHE A 70 -7.78 3.38 -5.70
C PHE A 70 -8.19 4.13 -6.96
N VAL A 71 -9.08 5.13 -6.87
CA VAL A 71 -9.60 5.83 -8.05
C VAL A 71 -8.49 6.45 -8.92
N GLU A 72 -7.40 6.91 -8.31
CA GLU A 72 -6.23 7.46 -9.02
C GLU A 72 -5.42 6.39 -9.80
N LEU A 73 -5.69 5.11 -9.57
CA LEU A 73 -5.11 3.98 -10.30
C LEU A 73 -6.01 3.46 -11.43
N LEU A 74 -7.23 3.98 -11.57
CA LEU A 74 -8.21 3.51 -12.54
C LEU A 74 -8.19 4.41 -13.79
N PRO A 75 -7.47 4.03 -14.87
CA PRO A 75 -7.54 4.76 -16.13
C PRO A 75 -8.97 4.73 -16.66
N GLY A 76 -9.63 5.89 -16.72
CA GLY A 76 -11.03 6.03 -17.13
C GLY A 76 -12.04 6.17 -15.98
N GLY A 77 -11.59 6.14 -14.73
CA GLY A 77 -12.44 6.35 -13.56
C GLY A 77 -13.24 5.12 -13.11
N PRO A 78 -14.18 5.28 -12.18
CA PRO A 78 -14.96 4.18 -11.61
C PRO A 78 -15.98 3.61 -12.62
N THR A 79 -16.17 2.29 -12.59
CA THR A 79 -17.16 1.57 -13.39
C THR A 79 -17.99 0.63 -12.50
N PRO A 80 -19.24 0.26 -12.85
CA PRO A 80 -20.02 -0.72 -12.08
C PRO A 80 -19.37 -2.11 -12.02
N ASP A 81 -18.51 -2.46 -12.99
CA ASP A 81 -17.84 -3.75 -13.06
C ASP A 81 -16.60 -3.80 -12.15
N ARG A 82 -16.72 -4.54 -11.05
CA ARG A 82 -15.65 -4.70 -10.04
C ARG A 82 -14.44 -5.46 -10.57
N LEU A 83 -14.64 -6.45 -11.45
CA LEU A 83 -13.54 -7.21 -12.02
C LEU A 83 -12.75 -6.33 -12.99
N ALA A 84 -13.45 -5.52 -13.79
CA ALA A 84 -12.81 -4.53 -14.65
C ALA A 84 -12.00 -3.50 -13.83
N MET A 85 -12.53 -3.01 -12.70
CA MET A 85 -11.78 -2.11 -11.81
C MET A 85 -10.50 -2.76 -11.24
N LEU A 86 -10.59 -3.99 -10.73
CA LEU A 86 -9.43 -4.70 -10.21
C LEU A 86 -8.38 -4.93 -11.31
N GLY A 87 -8.83 -5.33 -12.51
CA GLY A 87 -7.96 -5.50 -13.67
C GLY A 87 -7.24 -4.21 -14.06
N ALA A 88 -7.96 -3.10 -14.15
CA ALA A 88 -7.40 -1.79 -14.48
C ALA A 88 -6.39 -1.31 -13.43
N ALA A 89 -6.71 -1.42 -12.13
CA ALA A 89 -5.79 -1.06 -11.05
C ALA A 89 -4.50 -1.89 -11.11
N ARG A 90 -4.61 -3.21 -11.33
CA ARG A 90 -3.46 -4.11 -11.50
C ARG A 90 -2.60 -3.72 -12.69
N MET A 91 -3.23 -3.44 -13.85
CA MET A 91 -2.52 -3.01 -15.05
C MET A 91 -1.75 -1.69 -14.84
N THR A 92 -2.34 -0.73 -14.14
CA THR A 92 -1.68 0.53 -13.79
C THR A 92 -0.48 0.30 -12.87
N LEU A 93 -0.61 -0.56 -11.86
CA LEU A 93 0.49 -0.92 -10.97
C LEU A 93 1.62 -1.64 -11.72
N ASP A 94 1.29 -2.57 -12.60
CA ASP A 94 2.26 -3.25 -13.46
C ASP A 94 2.99 -2.27 -14.39
N ALA A 95 2.28 -1.28 -14.94
CA ALA A 95 2.87 -0.24 -15.76
C ALA A 95 3.84 0.64 -14.95
N ARG A 96 3.43 1.09 -13.75
CA ARG A 96 4.29 1.88 -12.85
C ARG A 96 5.54 1.11 -12.44
N ARG A 97 5.43 -0.19 -12.17
CA ARG A 97 6.58 -1.06 -11.86
C ARG A 97 7.59 -1.09 -13.01
N ARG A 98 7.14 -1.09 -14.27
CA ARG A 98 8.03 -1.06 -15.45
C ARG A 98 8.65 0.31 -15.69
N SER A 99 7.94 1.39 -15.37
CA SER A 99 8.41 2.76 -15.54
C SER A 99 9.35 3.24 -14.44
N GLY A 100 9.30 2.63 -13.24
CA GLY A 100 10.18 2.94 -12.11
C GLY A 100 11.59 2.35 -12.19
N GLY A 101 11.98 1.80 -13.35
CA GLY A 101 13.36 1.36 -13.61
C GLY A 101 14.18 2.46 -14.26
N LEU A 102 14.66 3.42 -13.46
CA LEU A 102 15.73 4.38 -13.79
C LEU A 102 16.40 4.85 -12.49
#